data_AF-A0A8H5FE26-F1
#
_entry.id   AF-A0A8H5FE26-F1
#
_cell.length_a   1.000
_cell.length_b   1.000
_cell.length_c   1.000
_cell.angle_alpha   90.00
_cell.angle_beta   90.00
_cell.angle_gamma   90.00
#
_symmetry.space_group_name_H-M   'P 1'
#
loop_
_entity.id
_entity.type
_entity.pdbx_description
1 polymer ?
#
loop_
_entity_poly.entity_id
_entity_poly.type
_entity_poly.pdbx_seq_one_letter_code
_entity_poly.pdbx_strand_id
1 'polypeptide(L)'
;MFKGFKSTLHFPFPIDTSALTTRIARKSSYIEVEGRIVSQAKLAVPLDMKSFPVIRTDNRSKFHALGMHYVALEALPVLRSPLPSKYDLTWLEHHFSLSMDEEKKAAHAASGPQPPFLELKDSIAIIFARFLETNRGEATMFQLRDPKNGGTYAILFVSCVRIDLTANTVIADACVLSWSASLFAMPVIDRAIRKMLVDIQATTLRSIHVITPPEEVKWWKAFLPTAVERCRSWNHQSKCEYMLQGVPRTVKMNEDPVCGCGRGKNLGGFDQVEGWKAFRPYVTRVALGMPFSTSLLSGITSDMQQTLRSELKRVSEMEREGAAGEFSEQCCTTCGGSGKPKLLLCSRCKGTQYCSTDCQKTDWKKHKLVCSK
;
A
#
# COMPACT_ATOMS: atom_id res chain seq x y z
N MET A 1 9.12 19.74 49.60
CA MET A 1 9.28 20.08 48.16
C MET A 1 8.47 19.05 47.37
N PHE A 2 7.30 19.40 46.85
CA PHE A 2 6.49 18.46 46.05
C PHE A 2 7.29 18.05 44.82
N LYS A 3 7.68 16.77 44.72
CA LYS A 3 8.17 16.21 43.45
C LYS A 3 7.01 16.32 42.47
N GLY A 4 7.17 17.14 41.43
CA GLY A 4 6.09 17.50 40.52
C GLY A 4 5.30 16.28 40.04
N PHE A 5 3.98 16.38 40.08
CA PHE A 5 3.09 15.36 39.53
C PHE A 5 3.19 15.40 37.99
N LYS A 6 3.65 14.31 37.39
CA LYS A 6 3.72 14.16 35.93
C LYS A 6 2.88 12.96 35.53
N SER A 7 1.90 13.18 34.67
CA SER A 7 1.06 12.14 34.07
C SER A 7 1.04 12.29 32.55
N THR A 8 0.89 11.18 31.83
CA THR A 8 0.77 11.14 30.36
C THR A 8 -0.63 10.68 30.02
N LEU A 9 -1.35 11.49 29.25
CA LEU A 9 -2.69 11.17 28.76
C LEU A 9 -2.59 10.55 27.36
N HIS A 10 -3.39 9.51 27.13
CA HIS A 10 -3.51 8.85 25.83
C HIS A 10 -4.91 9.09 25.29
N PHE A 11 -5.01 9.70 24.12
CA PHE A 11 -6.30 9.86 23.44
C PHE A 11 -6.58 8.64 22.56
N PRO A 12 -7.79 8.04 22.62
CA PRO A 12 -8.14 6.89 21.81
C PRO A 12 -8.33 7.23 20.34
N PHE A 13 -8.47 8.52 19.99
CA PHE A 13 -8.62 9.03 18.64
C PHE A 13 -7.58 10.13 18.37
N PRO A 14 -7.19 10.35 17.10
CA PRO A 14 -6.40 11.52 16.74
C PRO A 14 -7.14 12.79 17.16
N ILE A 15 -6.45 13.62 17.94
CA ILE A 15 -6.96 14.92 18.38
C ILE A 15 -6.08 16.02 17.80
N ASP A 16 -6.68 17.18 17.56
CA ASP A 16 -5.93 18.37 17.19
C ASP A 16 -5.20 18.90 18.44
N THR A 17 -3.90 18.65 18.51
CA THR A 17 -3.07 19.08 19.65
C THR A 17 -2.95 20.60 19.74
N SER A 18 -3.19 21.33 18.65
CA SER A 18 -3.20 22.80 18.66
C SER A 18 -4.47 23.37 19.29
N ALA A 19 -5.55 22.58 19.35
CA ALA A 19 -6.84 22.95 19.92
C ALA A 19 -7.09 22.32 21.30
N LEU A 20 -6.04 21.87 22.00
CA LEU A 20 -6.13 21.31 23.34
C LEU A 20 -6.50 22.38 24.36
N THR A 21 -7.56 22.12 25.14
CA THR A 21 -7.94 22.95 26.27
C THR A 21 -7.67 22.19 27.57
N THR A 22 -7.04 22.86 28.54
CA THR A 22 -6.76 22.29 29.87
C THR A 22 -7.51 23.10 30.91
N ARG A 23 -8.30 22.41 31.74
CA ARG A 23 -9.01 23.00 32.88
C ARG A 23 -8.50 22.38 34.17
N ILE A 24 -8.07 23.24 35.10
CA ILE A 24 -7.56 22.83 36.42
C ILE A 24 -8.57 23.26 37.48
N ALA A 25 -9.33 22.31 38.00
CA ALA A 25 -10.30 22.56 39.06
C ALA A 25 -9.65 22.33 40.43
N ARG A 26 -9.11 23.41 41.02
CA ARG A 26 -8.33 23.33 42.27
C ARG A 26 -9.17 22.92 43.49
N LYS A 27 -10.43 23.34 43.56
CA LYS A 27 -11.34 23.03 44.68
C LYS A 27 -11.80 21.58 44.70
N SER A 28 -11.99 20.98 43.52
CA SER A 28 -12.43 19.59 43.32
C SER A 28 -11.30 18.64 42.90
N SER A 29 -10.05 19.13 42.91
CA SER A 29 -8.82 18.38 42.68
C SER A 29 -8.79 17.53 41.39
N TYR A 30 -9.31 18.05 40.28
CA TYR A 30 -9.20 17.38 38.98
C TYR A 30 -8.54 18.26 37.91
N ILE A 31 -7.90 17.60 36.95
CA ILE A 31 -7.37 18.18 35.71
C ILE A 31 -8.16 17.53 34.58
N GLU A 32 -8.82 18.37 33.79
CA GLU A 32 -9.55 17.97 32.60
C GLU A 32 -8.78 18.47 31.38
N VAL A 33 -8.56 17.59 30.42
CA VAL A 33 -7.94 17.93 29.14
C VAL A 33 -8.92 17.54 28.05
N GLU A 34 -9.45 18.54 27.36
CA GLU A 34 -10.38 18.35 26.24
C GLU A 34 -9.63 18.58 24.94
N GLY A 35 -9.75 17.62 24.03
CA GLY A 35 -9.18 17.69 22.69
C GLY A 35 -10.26 17.41 21.67
N ARG A 36 -10.35 18.24 20.64
CA ARG A 36 -11.28 17.98 19.53
C ARG A 36 -10.76 16.80 18.72
N ILE A 37 -11.61 15.79 18.56
CA ILE A 37 -11.37 14.71 17.60
C ILE A 37 -11.19 15.39 16.24
N VAL A 38 -10.09 15.04 15.57
CA VAL A 38 -9.85 15.52 14.21
C VAL A 38 -10.98 15.00 13.35
N SER A 39 -11.88 15.85 12.87
CA SER A 39 -12.98 15.44 12.00
C SER A 39 -12.63 15.58 10.52
N GLN A 40 -11.61 16.38 10.18
CA GLN A 40 -11.16 16.64 8.80
C GLN A 40 -9.70 17.09 8.80
N ALA A 41 -8.89 16.45 7.96
CA ALA A 41 -7.87 17.01 7.05
C ALA A 41 -6.94 18.19 7.42
N LYS A 42 -6.93 18.72 8.63
CA LYS A 42 -6.02 19.81 9.04
C LYS A 42 -4.72 19.35 9.68
N LEU A 43 -4.44 18.05 9.66
CA LEU A 43 -3.09 17.59 9.91
C LEU A 43 -2.32 17.72 8.59
N ALA A 44 -1.47 18.75 8.51
CA ALA A 44 -0.28 18.79 7.67
C ALA A 44 0.72 17.70 8.08
N VAL A 45 0.23 16.46 8.21
CA VAL A 45 1.01 15.30 8.56
C VAL A 45 1.16 14.49 7.30
N PRO A 46 2.41 14.27 6.85
CA PRO A 46 2.69 13.44 5.70
C PRO A 46 1.91 12.13 5.80
N LEU A 47 1.21 11.80 4.72
CA LEU A 47 0.34 10.64 4.56
C LEU A 47 1.09 9.29 4.58
N ASP A 48 2.34 9.27 5.04
CA ASP A 48 3.31 8.23 4.74
C ASP A 48 3.06 6.90 5.49
N MET A 49 2.85 6.96 6.81
CA MET A 49 2.89 5.79 7.70
C MET A 49 1.76 5.77 8.74
N LYS A 50 1.10 6.91 8.95
CA LYS A 50 0.04 7.06 9.96
C LYS A 50 -1.34 6.61 9.46
N SER A 51 -1.42 6.12 8.22
CA SER A 51 -2.63 5.59 7.59
C SER A 51 -3.10 4.27 8.23
N PHE A 52 -2.24 3.61 9.02
CA PHE A 52 -2.52 2.37 9.73
C PHE A 52 -2.28 2.50 11.24
N PRO A 53 -2.98 3.41 11.94
CA PRO A 53 -2.70 3.66 13.35
C PRO A 53 -3.16 2.49 14.21
N VAL A 54 -2.20 1.92 14.94
CA VAL A 54 -2.45 0.94 16.00
C VAL A 54 -2.20 1.63 17.34
N ILE A 55 -3.28 1.91 18.06
CA ILE A 55 -3.24 2.69 19.30
C ILE A 55 -3.25 1.77 20.51
N ARG A 56 -2.41 2.11 21.49
CA ARG A 56 -2.41 1.48 22.81
C ARG A 56 -3.50 2.10 23.68
N THR A 57 -4.36 1.25 24.24
CA THR A 57 -5.36 1.68 25.24
C THR A 57 -4.76 1.86 26.63
N ASP A 58 -5.51 2.55 27.49
CA ASP A 58 -5.15 2.85 28.87
C ASP A 58 -4.77 1.61 29.70
N ASN A 59 -5.28 0.43 29.33
CA ASN A 59 -4.96 -0.83 30.01
C ASN A 59 -3.56 -1.41 29.65
N ARG A 60 -2.69 -0.61 29.03
CA ARG A 60 -1.27 -0.84 28.61
C ARG A 60 -0.97 -2.12 27.81
N SER A 61 -1.90 -3.06 27.69
CA SER A 61 -1.72 -4.40 27.15
C SER A 61 -2.61 -4.68 25.94
N LYS A 62 -3.56 -3.78 25.64
CA LYS A 62 -4.46 -3.88 24.49
C LYS A 62 -4.13 -2.81 23.48
N PHE A 63 -3.95 -3.25 22.25
CA PHE A 63 -3.74 -2.41 21.07
C PHE A 63 -4.97 -2.53 20.16
N HIS A 64 -5.37 -1.43 19.53
CA HIS A 64 -6.48 -1.39 18.59
C HIS A 64 -6.05 -0.77 17.27
N ALA A 65 -6.35 -1.46 16.18
CA ALA A 65 -6.32 -0.91 14.84
C ALA A 65 -7.45 0.12 14.69
N LEU A 66 -7.12 1.41 14.57
CA LEU A 66 -8.15 2.45 14.47
C LEU A 66 -8.80 2.51 13.07
N GLY A 67 -8.06 2.14 12.03
CA GLY A 67 -8.55 2.19 10.65
C GLY A 67 -9.32 0.96 10.19
N MET A 68 -9.42 -0.06 11.03
CA MET A 68 -10.06 -1.33 10.70
C MET A 68 -10.73 -1.93 11.93
N HIS A 69 -12.00 -2.29 11.80
CA HIS A 69 -12.72 -2.92 12.90
C HIS A 69 -12.13 -4.30 13.22
N TYR A 70 -12.23 -4.71 14.48
CA TYR A 70 -11.79 -6.03 14.93
C TYR A 70 -12.64 -7.15 14.30
N VAL A 71 -11.99 -8.23 13.86
CA VAL A 71 -12.64 -9.38 13.24
C VAL A 71 -12.32 -10.66 14.00
N ALA A 72 -13.36 -11.32 14.50
CA ALA A 72 -13.27 -12.69 14.98
C ALA A 72 -13.31 -13.65 13.78
N LEU A 73 -12.13 -14.00 13.23
CA LEU A 73 -12.02 -14.80 12.00
C LEU A 73 -12.81 -16.10 12.06
N GLU A 74 -12.83 -16.80 13.21
CA GLU A 74 -13.58 -18.05 13.37
C GLU A 74 -15.09 -17.89 13.27
N ALA A 75 -15.62 -16.70 13.53
CA ALA A 75 -17.05 -16.41 13.43
C ALA A 75 -17.48 -16.04 12.00
N LEU A 76 -16.52 -15.76 11.10
CA LEU A 76 -16.84 -15.42 9.71
C LEU A 76 -17.00 -16.67 8.85
N PRO A 77 -18.05 -16.74 8.01
CA PRO A 77 -18.24 -17.85 7.09
C PRO A 77 -17.09 -17.92 6.08
N VAL A 78 -16.60 -19.13 5.84
CA VAL A 78 -15.54 -19.42 4.87
C VAL A 78 -16.15 -19.50 3.48
N LEU A 79 -15.53 -18.83 2.50
CA LEU A 79 -15.87 -18.95 1.09
C LEU A 79 -15.56 -20.39 0.64
N ARG A 80 -16.54 -21.06 0.04
CA ARG A 80 -16.41 -22.46 -0.36
C ARG A 80 -15.27 -22.63 -1.37
N SER A 81 -14.29 -23.47 -1.04
CA SER A 81 -13.20 -23.88 -1.93
C SER A 81 -13.04 -25.42 -1.96
N PRO A 82 -12.48 -26.00 -3.04
CA PRO A 82 -12.05 -25.33 -4.26
C PRO A 82 -13.25 -24.78 -5.05
N LEU A 83 -13.06 -23.61 -5.67
CA LEU A 83 -14.05 -22.99 -6.54
C LEU A 83 -14.21 -23.82 -7.82
N PRO A 84 -15.44 -23.92 -8.37
CA PRO A 84 -15.67 -24.49 -9.69
C PRO A 84 -14.82 -23.81 -10.77
N SER A 85 -14.44 -24.55 -11.81
CA SER A 85 -13.58 -24.04 -12.90
C SER A 85 -14.15 -22.82 -13.66
N LYS A 86 -15.47 -22.60 -13.58
CA LYS A 86 -16.18 -21.48 -14.21
C LYS A 86 -16.86 -20.55 -13.19
N TYR A 87 -16.35 -20.49 -11.96
CA TYR A 87 -16.91 -19.60 -10.96
C TYR A 87 -16.70 -18.14 -11.37
N ASP A 88 -17.78 -17.36 -11.40
CA ASP A 88 -17.73 -15.95 -11.77
C ASP A 88 -17.17 -15.12 -10.61
N LEU A 89 -16.01 -14.51 -10.83
CA LEU A 89 -15.31 -13.64 -9.88
C LEU A 89 -15.40 -12.15 -10.27
N THR A 90 -16.25 -11.78 -11.24
CA THR A 90 -16.48 -10.38 -11.61
C THR A 90 -16.91 -9.54 -10.41
N TRP A 91 -17.66 -10.10 -9.46
CA TRP A 91 -18.02 -9.39 -8.22
C TRP A 91 -16.79 -8.97 -7.39
N LEU A 92 -15.72 -9.77 -7.38
CA LEU A 92 -14.49 -9.47 -6.65
C LEU A 92 -13.73 -8.34 -7.33
N GLU A 93 -13.64 -8.39 -8.65
CA GLU A 93 -13.05 -7.33 -9.48
C GLU A 93 -13.79 -5.99 -9.27
N HIS A 94 -15.12 -6.00 -9.34
CA HIS A 94 -15.93 -4.82 -9.07
C HIS A 94 -15.73 -4.30 -7.64
N HIS A 95 -15.75 -5.19 -6.65
CA HIS A 95 -15.56 -4.84 -5.23
C HIS A 95 -14.23 -4.10 -5.00
N PHE A 96 -13.13 -4.64 -5.51
CA PHE A 96 -11.82 -4.00 -5.37
C PHE A 96 -11.64 -2.77 -6.24
N SER A 97 -12.22 -2.75 -7.44
CA SER A 97 -12.18 -1.56 -8.30
C SER A 97 -12.87 -0.37 -7.65
N LEU A 98 -14.04 -0.58 -7.03
CA LEU A 98 -14.74 0.46 -6.28
C LEU A 98 -13.97 0.88 -5.02
N SER A 99 -13.30 -0.07 -4.35
CA SER A 99 -12.48 0.21 -3.15
C SER A 99 -11.22 1.05 -3.43
N MET A 100 -10.86 1.22 -4.70
CA MET A 100 -9.67 1.95 -5.16
C MET A 100 -10.00 3.15 -6.05
N ASP A 101 -11.29 3.44 -6.27
CA ASP A 101 -11.71 4.41 -7.29
C ASP A 101 -11.20 5.82 -7.01
N GLU A 102 -11.25 6.27 -5.76
CA GLU A 102 -10.74 7.58 -5.36
C GLU A 102 -9.23 7.71 -5.58
N GLU A 103 -8.45 6.73 -5.14
CA GLU A 103 -7.00 6.75 -5.33
C GLU A 103 -6.62 6.66 -6.81
N LYS A 104 -7.34 5.84 -7.60
CA LYS A 104 -7.14 5.74 -9.05
C LYS A 104 -7.43 7.08 -9.71
N LYS A 105 -8.54 7.74 -9.40
CA LYS A 105 -8.87 9.08 -9.93
C LYS A 105 -7.81 10.11 -9.57
N ALA A 106 -7.33 10.10 -8.32
CA ALA A 106 -6.28 11.00 -7.87
C ALA A 106 -4.96 10.76 -8.61
N ALA A 107 -4.56 9.50 -8.81
CA ALA A 107 -3.36 9.13 -9.55
C ALA A 107 -3.43 9.57 -11.02
N HIS A 108 -4.58 9.35 -11.69
CA HIS A 108 -4.80 9.77 -13.07
C HIS A 108 -4.73 11.30 -13.22
N ALA A 109 -5.23 12.05 -12.24
CA ALA A 109 -5.19 13.51 -12.26
C ALA A 109 -3.79 14.09 -12.01
N ALA A 110 -2.91 13.36 -11.31
CA ALA A 110 -1.58 13.83 -10.92
C ALA A 110 -0.51 13.65 -12.02
N SER A 111 -0.80 12.89 -13.09
CA SER A 111 0.13 12.61 -14.21
C SER A 111 1.54 12.19 -13.77
N GLY A 112 1.66 11.48 -12.64
CA GLY A 112 2.92 11.05 -12.03
C GLY A 112 2.95 9.54 -11.74
N PRO A 113 3.99 9.06 -11.04
CA PRO A 113 4.05 7.69 -10.54
C PRO A 113 2.82 7.35 -9.70
N GLN A 114 2.42 6.08 -9.72
CA GLN A 114 1.31 5.59 -8.89
C GLN A 114 1.60 5.88 -7.41
N PRO A 115 0.61 6.38 -6.63
CA PRO A 115 0.77 6.55 -5.20
C PRO A 115 1.06 5.19 -4.53
N PRO A 116 2.08 5.09 -3.66
CA PRO A 116 2.44 3.80 -3.03
C PRO A 116 1.31 3.14 -2.22
N PHE A 117 0.34 3.91 -1.72
CA PHE A 117 -0.85 3.35 -1.09
C PHE A 117 -1.78 2.64 -2.08
N LEU A 118 -1.90 3.15 -3.31
CA LEU A 118 -2.62 2.47 -4.37
C LEU A 118 -1.88 1.19 -4.80
N GLU A 119 -0.54 1.23 -4.87
CA GLU A 119 0.27 0.03 -5.13
C GLU A 119 0.03 -1.07 -4.08
N LEU A 120 -0.07 -0.71 -2.80
CA LEU A 120 -0.43 -1.64 -1.72
C LEU A 120 -1.83 -2.26 -1.95
N LYS A 121 -2.83 -1.46 -2.34
CA LYS A 121 -4.17 -1.98 -2.61
C LYS A 121 -4.18 -2.89 -3.83
N ASP A 122 -3.46 -2.54 -4.89
CA ASP A 122 -3.32 -3.36 -6.09
C ASP A 122 -2.68 -4.72 -5.78
N SER A 123 -1.60 -4.75 -4.98
CA SER A 123 -0.96 -6.01 -4.60
C SER A 123 -1.83 -6.87 -3.68
N ILE A 124 -2.63 -6.28 -2.79
CA ILE A 124 -3.68 -7.00 -2.04
C ILE A 124 -4.72 -7.58 -3.00
N ALA A 125 -5.23 -6.79 -3.96
CA ALA A 125 -6.20 -7.27 -4.94
C ALA A 125 -5.62 -8.44 -5.77
N ILE A 126 -4.35 -8.37 -6.17
CA ILE A 126 -3.64 -9.45 -6.86
C ILE A 126 -3.60 -10.72 -5.99
N ILE A 127 -3.34 -10.63 -4.69
CA ILE A 127 -3.34 -11.80 -3.79
C ILE A 127 -4.70 -12.51 -3.82
N PHE A 128 -5.79 -11.75 -3.67
CA PHE A 128 -7.14 -12.32 -3.69
C PHE A 128 -7.51 -12.91 -5.06
N ALA A 129 -7.24 -12.17 -6.14
CA ALA A 129 -7.52 -12.63 -7.50
C ALA A 129 -6.74 -13.92 -7.80
N ARG A 130 -5.45 -13.97 -7.50
CA ARG A 130 -4.62 -15.17 -7.71
C ARG A 130 -5.04 -16.33 -6.82
N PHE A 131 -5.41 -16.06 -5.57
CA PHE A 131 -5.89 -17.10 -4.65
C PHE A 131 -7.15 -17.78 -5.20
N LEU A 132 -8.13 -16.99 -5.66
CA LEU A 132 -9.44 -17.49 -6.09
C LEU A 132 -9.48 -17.92 -7.56
N GLU A 133 -8.92 -17.16 -8.48
CA GLU A 133 -8.94 -17.47 -9.93
C GLU A 133 -7.90 -18.53 -10.30
N THR A 134 -6.65 -18.32 -9.85
CA THR A 134 -5.53 -19.18 -10.27
C THR A 134 -5.49 -20.46 -9.44
N ASN A 135 -5.66 -20.34 -8.12
CA ASN A 135 -5.59 -21.49 -7.21
C ASN A 135 -6.94 -21.96 -6.64
N ARG A 136 -8.06 -21.46 -7.19
CA ARG A 136 -9.41 -21.92 -6.85
C ARG A 136 -9.73 -21.88 -5.35
N GLY A 137 -9.09 -21.01 -4.59
CA GLY A 137 -9.28 -20.89 -3.15
C GLY A 137 -8.61 -21.97 -2.31
N GLU A 138 -7.68 -22.74 -2.88
CA GLU A 138 -6.83 -23.67 -2.13
C GLU A 138 -5.69 -22.94 -1.43
N ALA A 139 -5.23 -23.49 -0.30
CA ALA A 139 -4.18 -22.93 0.52
C ALA A 139 -2.93 -22.56 -0.31
N THR A 140 -2.54 -21.28 -0.25
CA THR A 140 -1.53 -20.70 -1.16
C THR A 140 -0.54 -19.86 -0.39
N MET A 141 0.73 -19.97 -0.77
CA MET A 141 1.78 -19.08 -0.28
C MET A 141 2.03 -17.93 -1.27
N PHE A 142 2.06 -16.70 -0.77
CA PHE A 142 2.40 -15.50 -1.52
C PHE A 142 3.70 -14.91 -0.99
N GLN A 143 4.68 -14.70 -1.88
CA GLN A 143 5.94 -14.06 -1.55
C GLN A 143 5.87 -12.60 -2.00
N LEU A 144 5.90 -11.68 -1.04
CA LEU A 144 6.03 -10.25 -1.34
C LEU A 144 7.50 -9.94 -1.62
N ARG A 145 7.79 -9.44 -2.83
CA ARG A 145 9.17 -9.27 -3.31
C ARG A 145 9.41 -7.87 -3.86
N ASP A 146 10.53 -7.30 -3.46
CA ASP A 146 11.19 -6.21 -4.17
C ASP A 146 12.47 -6.77 -4.82
N PRO A 147 12.43 -7.19 -6.10
CA PRO A 147 13.58 -7.76 -6.79
C PRO A 147 14.77 -6.81 -6.86
N LYS A 148 14.57 -5.49 -6.73
CA LYS A 148 15.63 -4.49 -6.88
C LYS A 148 16.41 -4.27 -5.58
N ASN A 149 15.77 -4.39 -4.41
CA ASN A 149 16.39 -3.97 -3.13
C ASN A 149 16.45 -5.04 -2.03
N GLY A 150 16.28 -6.32 -2.35
CA GLY A 150 16.47 -7.40 -1.35
C GLY A 150 15.72 -8.69 -1.60
N GLY A 151 14.86 -8.74 -2.62
CA GLY A 151 14.07 -9.92 -2.95
C GLY A 151 12.85 -10.05 -2.05
N THR A 152 12.61 -11.26 -1.54
CA THR A 152 11.43 -11.56 -0.70
C THR A 152 11.60 -10.94 0.69
N TYR A 153 10.64 -10.14 1.13
CA TYR A 153 10.67 -9.49 2.46
C TYR A 153 9.51 -9.88 3.37
N ALA A 154 8.52 -10.59 2.84
CA ALA A 154 7.49 -11.24 3.63
C ALA A 154 6.89 -12.41 2.83
N ILE A 155 6.41 -13.41 3.56
CA ILE A 155 5.61 -14.49 3.02
C ILE A 155 4.26 -14.50 3.71
N LEU A 156 3.18 -14.53 2.93
CA LEU A 156 1.81 -14.69 3.39
C LEU A 156 1.34 -16.10 3.08
N PHE A 157 0.90 -16.82 4.10
CA PHE A 157 0.31 -18.15 4.00
C PHE A 157 -1.21 -18.01 4.09
N VAL A 158 -1.88 -17.92 2.93
CA VAL A 158 -3.32 -17.70 2.84
C VAL A 158 -4.02 -19.04 2.88
N SER A 159 -4.78 -19.30 3.95
CA SER A 159 -5.44 -20.58 4.18
C SER A 159 -6.81 -20.64 3.51
N CYS A 160 -7.59 -19.57 3.66
CA CYS A 160 -8.92 -19.43 3.07
C CYS A 160 -9.32 -17.97 2.96
N VAL A 161 -10.36 -17.69 2.17
CA VAL A 161 -11.07 -16.40 2.17
C VAL A 161 -12.36 -16.56 2.96
N ARG A 162 -12.68 -15.57 3.80
CA ARG A 162 -13.87 -15.47 4.61
C ARG A 162 -14.69 -14.25 4.21
N ILE A 163 -15.99 -14.29 4.43
CA ILE A 163 -16.90 -13.18 4.14
C ILE A 163 -17.16 -12.40 5.42
N ASP A 164 -16.82 -11.12 5.41
CA ASP A 164 -17.11 -10.17 6.47
C ASP A 164 -18.47 -9.53 6.19
N LEU A 165 -19.51 -10.10 6.79
CA LEU A 165 -20.90 -9.64 6.64
C LEU A 165 -21.13 -8.26 7.27
N THR A 166 -20.31 -7.85 8.24
CA THR A 166 -20.49 -6.56 8.91
C THR A 166 -20.00 -5.41 8.03
N ALA A 167 -18.88 -5.60 7.33
CA ALA A 167 -18.33 -4.60 6.42
C ALA A 167 -18.59 -4.88 4.93
N ASN A 168 -19.40 -5.89 4.60
CA ASN A 168 -19.71 -6.30 3.23
C ASN A 168 -18.45 -6.47 2.37
N THR A 169 -17.45 -7.16 2.91
CA THR A 169 -16.15 -7.34 2.24
C THR A 169 -15.64 -8.77 2.43
N VAL A 170 -14.49 -9.07 1.83
CA VAL A 170 -13.81 -10.35 1.99
C VAL A 170 -12.50 -10.18 2.73
N ILE A 171 -12.15 -11.21 3.50
CA ILE A 171 -10.94 -11.25 4.32
C ILE A 171 -10.21 -12.57 4.06
N ALA A 172 -8.94 -12.49 3.70
CA ALA A 172 -8.04 -13.63 3.67
C ALA A 172 -7.58 -13.94 5.11
N ASP A 173 -7.93 -15.14 5.58
CA ASP A 173 -7.42 -15.73 6.82
C ASP A 173 -6.04 -16.29 6.54
N ALA A 174 -5.02 -15.58 6.98
CA ALA A 174 -3.65 -15.85 6.61
C ALA A 174 -2.69 -15.76 7.79
N CYS A 175 -1.46 -16.22 7.58
CA CYS A 175 -0.36 -16.00 8.50
C CYS A 175 0.79 -15.30 7.76
N VAL A 176 1.47 -14.36 8.44
CA VAL A 176 2.63 -13.68 7.89
C VAL A 176 3.92 -14.19 8.52
N LEU A 177 4.90 -14.51 7.68
CA LEU A 177 6.31 -14.62 8.04
C LEU A 177 7.01 -13.36 7.54
N SER A 178 7.37 -12.44 8.44
CA SER A 178 8.17 -11.28 8.04
C SER A 178 9.64 -11.66 7.98
N TRP A 179 10.30 -11.24 6.90
CA TRP A 179 11.68 -11.56 6.65
C TRP A 179 12.58 -10.69 7.52
N SER A 180 13.49 -11.32 8.27
CA SER A 180 14.56 -10.62 8.98
C SER A 180 15.92 -11.26 8.72
N ALA A 181 16.99 -10.47 8.78
CA ALA A 181 18.35 -10.98 8.65
C ALA A 181 18.65 -12.13 9.65
N SER A 182 18.15 -12.01 10.88
CA SER A 182 18.28 -13.03 11.91
C SER A 182 17.54 -14.33 11.62
N LEU A 183 16.41 -14.26 10.91
CA LEU A 183 15.63 -15.44 10.51
C LEU A 183 16.36 -16.24 9.42
N PHE A 184 17.08 -15.56 8.51
CA PHE A 184 17.87 -16.19 7.46
C PHE A 184 19.10 -16.92 7.97
N ALA A 185 19.71 -16.40 9.03
CA ALA A 185 20.83 -17.06 9.67
C ALA A 185 20.44 -18.39 10.34
N MET A 186 19.14 -18.71 10.46
CA MET A 186 18.67 -19.95 11.09
C MET A 186 18.69 -21.14 10.12
N PRO A 187 19.49 -22.20 10.38
CA PRO A 187 19.55 -23.37 9.50
C PRO A 187 18.20 -24.10 9.35
N VAL A 188 17.33 -24.00 10.35
CA VAL A 188 15.98 -24.60 10.32
C VAL A 188 15.12 -23.95 9.25
N ILE A 189 15.21 -22.63 9.09
CA ILE A 189 14.43 -21.87 8.08
C ILE A 189 14.97 -22.13 6.68
N ASP A 190 16.29 -22.11 6.49
CA ASP A 190 16.90 -22.44 5.20
C ASP A 190 16.48 -23.85 4.73
N ARG A 191 16.54 -24.85 5.62
CA ARG A 191 16.06 -26.21 5.32
C ARG A 191 14.56 -26.25 5.01
N ALA A 192 13.74 -25.52 5.77
CA ALA A 192 12.29 -25.46 5.55
C ALA A 192 11.96 -24.86 4.17
N ILE A 193 12.66 -23.79 3.78
CA ILE A 193 12.48 -23.15 2.46
C ILE A 193 12.95 -24.09 1.34
N ARG A 194 14.12 -24.74 1.48
CA ARG A 194 14.59 -25.72 0.48
C ARG A 194 13.63 -26.87 0.31
N LYS A 195 13.16 -27.45 1.41
CA LYS A 195 12.16 -28.52 1.39
C LYS A 195 10.88 -28.03 0.71
N MET A 196 10.40 -26.85 1.08
CA MET A 196 9.22 -26.25 0.47
C MET A 196 9.40 -26.02 -1.04
N LEU A 197 10.57 -25.59 -1.51
CA LEU A 197 10.84 -25.43 -2.95
C LEU A 197 10.77 -26.77 -3.71
N VAL A 198 11.25 -27.85 -3.09
CA VAL A 198 11.11 -29.22 -3.63
C VAL A 198 9.65 -29.65 -3.61
N ASP A 199 8.95 -29.42 -2.49
CA ASP A 199 7.54 -29.78 -2.34
C ASP A 199 6.67 -29.01 -3.35
N ILE A 200 6.95 -27.74 -3.66
CA ILE A 200 6.22 -26.98 -4.70
C ILE A 200 6.36 -27.63 -6.09
N GLN A 201 7.51 -28.25 -6.38
CA GLN A 201 7.74 -28.94 -7.65
C GLN A 201 7.10 -30.34 -7.67
N ALA A 202 6.98 -30.99 -6.50
CA ALA A 202 6.54 -32.38 -6.36
C ALA A 202 5.10 -32.56 -5.87
N THR A 203 4.45 -31.50 -5.35
CA THR A 203 3.14 -31.57 -4.67
C THR A 203 2.16 -30.51 -5.19
N THR A 204 0.97 -30.44 -4.57
CA THR A 204 -0.07 -29.41 -4.84
C THR A 204 0.22 -28.05 -4.21
N LEU A 205 1.28 -27.90 -3.40
CA LEU A 205 1.62 -26.64 -2.76
C LEU A 205 1.94 -25.56 -3.79
N ARG A 206 1.19 -24.45 -3.75
CA ARG A 206 1.42 -23.31 -4.65
C ARG A 206 2.15 -22.18 -3.98
N SER A 207 3.09 -21.60 -4.73
CA SER A 207 3.83 -20.40 -4.37
C SER A 207 3.67 -19.36 -5.48
N ILE A 208 3.22 -18.17 -5.15
CA ILE A 208 3.00 -17.06 -6.08
C ILE A 208 3.88 -15.88 -5.67
N HIS A 209 4.54 -15.26 -6.65
CA HIS A 209 5.31 -14.04 -6.43
C HIS A 209 4.43 -12.81 -6.64
N VAL A 210 4.44 -11.89 -5.68
CA VAL A 210 3.83 -10.57 -5.78
C VAL A 210 4.97 -9.56 -5.81
N ILE A 211 5.18 -8.94 -6.96
CA ILE A 211 6.25 -7.96 -7.17
C ILE A 211 5.74 -6.61 -6.67
N THR A 212 6.46 -6.01 -5.73
CA THR A 212 6.13 -4.74 -5.11
C THR A 212 7.24 -3.72 -5.37
N PRO A 213 6.94 -2.50 -5.82
CA PRO A 213 7.94 -1.44 -5.95
C PRO A 213 8.58 -1.08 -4.60
N PRO A 214 9.76 -0.43 -4.60
CA PRO A 214 10.52 -0.16 -3.38
C PRO A 214 9.76 0.67 -2.35
N GLU A 215 8.98 1.64 -2.80
CA GLU A 215 8.18 2.49 -1.91
C GLU A 215 6.98 1.74 -1.32
N GLU A 216 6.42 0.74 -2.01
CA GLU A 216 5.34 -0.11 -1.52
C GLU A 216 5.75 -0.98 -0.32
N VAL A 217 7.03 -1.37 -0.22
CA VAL A 217 7.56 -2.20 0.89
C VAL A 217 7.29 -1.55 2.24
N LYS A 218 7.48 -0.23 2.31
CA LYS A 218 7.22 0.59 3.51
C LYS A 218 5.75 0.54 3.91
N TRP A 219 4.84 0.55 2.92
CA TRP A 219 3.39 0.49 3.11
C TRP A 219 2.92 -0.87 3.59
N TRP A 220 3.43 -1.96 3.01
CA TRP A 220 3.18 -3.31 3.53
C TRP A 220 3.64 -3.44 4.98
N LYS A 221 4.85 -2.96 5.31
CA LYS A 221 5.38 -3.03 6.67
C LYS A 221 4.57 -2.18 7.67
N ALA A 222 4.04 -1.03 7.24
CA ALA A 222 3.13 -0.24 8.05
C ALA A 222 1.75 -0.91 8.23
N PHE A 223 1.26 -1.61 7.21
CA PHE A 223 -0.05 -2.24 7.20
C PHE A 223 -0.12 -3.54 8.00
N LEU A 224 0.92 -4.38 7.93
CA LEU A 224 0.93 -5.72 8.55
C LEU A 224 0.57 -5.73 10.05
N PRO A 225 1.09 -4.84 10.91
CA PRO A 225 0.65 -4.75 12.30
C PRO A 225 -0.86 -4.50 12.44
N THR A 226 -1.44 -3.64 11.60
CA THR A 226 -2.88 -3.39 11.61
C THR A 226 -3.66 -4.66 11.27
N ALA A 227 -3.24 -5.40 10.24
CA ALA A 227 -3.86 -6.68 9.88
C ALA A 227 -3.70 -7.77 10.95
N VAL A 228 -2.60 -7.77 11.72
CA VAL A 228 -2.38 -8.65 12.88
C VAL A 228 -3.31 -8.27 14.03
N GLU A 229 -3.32 -7.00 14.44
CA GLU A 229 -4.14 -6.55 15.56
C GLU A 229 -5.65 -6.67 15.25
N ARG A 230 -6.02 -6.58 13.97
CA ARG A 230 -7.41 -6.78 13.50
C ARG A 230 -8.01 -8.12 13.91
N CYS A 231 -7.23 -9.21 13.97
CA CYS A 231 -7.71 -10.54 14.32
C CYS A 231 -7.07 -11.12 15.60
N ARG A 232 -6.44 -10.28 16.41
CA ARG A 232 -5.71 -10.74 17.58
C ARG A 232 -6.64 -11.45 18.58
N SER A 233 -6.24 -12.65 18.99
CA SER A 233 -6.97 -13.46 19.99
C SER A 233 -6.09 -13.85 21.18
N TRP A 234 -4.90 -13.25 21.27
CA TRP A 234 -3.92 -13.48 22.32
C TRP A 234 -3.46 -12.15 22.92
N ASN A 235 -3.02 -12.18 24.16
CA ASN A 235 -2.53 -10.98 24.83
C ASN A 235 -1.10 -10.64 24.41
N HIS A 236 -0.81 -9.34 24.36
CA HIS A 236 0.57 -8.85 24.33
C HIS A 236 1.28 -9.22 25.63
N GLN A 237 2.57 -9.51 25.53
CA GLN A 237 3.41 -9.81 26.69
C GLN A 237 3.91 -8.52 27.34
N SER A 238 4.35 -8.59 28.60
CA SER A 238 4.91 -7.45 29.33
C SER A 238 6.16 -6.86 28.65
N LYS A 239 6.92 -7.68 27.92
CA LYS A 239 8.11 -7.30 27.13
C LYS A 239 7.79 -7.09 25.64
N CYS A 240 6.54 -6.83 25.28
CA CYS A 240 6.14 -6.62 23.89
C CYS A 240 6.96 -5.51 23.24
N GLU A 241 7.49 -5.78 22.05
CA GLU A 241 8.35 -4.85 21.32
C GLU A 241 7.59 -3.58 20.90
N TYR A 242 6.28 -3.67 20.68
CA TYR A 242 5.44 -2.49 20.42
C TYR A 242 5.43 -1.49 21.58
N MET A 243 5.62 -1.96 22.82
CA MET A 243 5.68 -1.07 23.99
C MET A 243 6.96 -0.24 24.04
N LEU A 244 8.04 -0.75 23.44
CA LEU A 244 9.37 -0.15 23.48
C LEU A 244 9.69 0.62 22.19
N GLN A 245 9.28 0.09 21.05
CA GLN A 245 9.68 0.56 19.72
C GLN A 245 8.55 1.28 18.97
N GLY A 246 7.29 1.13 19.41
CA GLY A 246 6.12 1.62 18.71
C GLY A 246 5.57 0.64 17.68
N VAL A 247 4.52 1.06 16.96
CA VAL A 247 3.84 0.28 15.91
C VAL A 247 3.82 1.10 14.61
N PRO A 248 4.31 0.57 13.47
CA PRO A 248 5.10 -0.66 13.33
C PRO A 248 6.42 -0.59 14.11
N ARG A 249 7.07 -1.73 14.37
CA ARG A 249 8.43 -1.73 14.98
C ARG A 249 9.47 -1.08 14.08
N THR A 250 9.28 -1.24 12.77
CA THR A 250 10.18 -0.78 11.71
C THR A 250 9.48 -0.89 10.38
N VAL A 251 9.92 -0.10 9.40
CA VAL A 251 9.50 -0.20 7.99
C VAL A 251 10.67 -0.43 7.05
N LYS A 252 11.85 -0.72 7.61
CA LYS A 252 13.05 -1.01 6.83
C LYS A 252 12.98 -2.39 6.21
N MET A 253 13.61 -2.52 5.04
CA MET A 253 13.84 -3.80 4.38
C MET A 253 14.59 -4.76 5.34
N ASN A 254 14.26 -6.05 5.30
CA ASN A 254 14.90 -7.10 6.13
C ASN A 254 14.79 -6.92 7.66
N GLU A 255 13.83 -6.14 8.14
CA GLU A 255 13.48 -6.06 9.55
C GLU A 255 11.99 -6.37 9.79
N ASP A 256 11.64 -6.93 10.94
CA ASP A 256 10.28 -7.38 11.25
C ASP A 256 9.39 -6.24 11.81
N PRO A 257 8.32 -5.82 11.11
CA PRO A 257 7.41 -4.79 11.60
C PRO A 257 6.48 -5.27 12.71
N VAL A 258 6.35 -6.59 12.91
CA VAL A 258 5.40 -7.21 13.84
C VAL A 258 6.06 -7.58 15.18
N CYS A 259 5.32 -7.46 16.28
CA CYS A 259 5.79 -7.92 17.59
C CYS A 259 5.85 -9.45 17.67
N GLY A 260 6.74 -9.99 18.50
CA GLY A 260 6.87 -11.44 18.69
C GLY A 260 5.69 -12.07 19.44
N CYS A 261 4.82 -11.28 20.07
CA CYS A 261 3.78 -11.76 20.98
C CYS A 261 2.78 -12.73 20.35
N GLY A 262 2.58 -12.67 19.04
CA GLY A 262 1.62 -13.50 18.29
C GLY A 262 2.20 -14.68 17.55
N ARG A 263 3.52 -14.86 17.60
CA ARG A 263 4.16 -15.95 16.85
C ARG A 263 3.68 -17.32 17.32
N GLY A 264 3.22 -18.15 16.39
CA GLY A 264 2.75 -19.51 16.66
C GLY A 264 1.42 -19.62 17.41
N LYS A 265 0.68 -18.53 17.59
CA LYS A 265 -0.57 -18.52 18.37
C LYS A 265 -1.80 -18.46 17.47
N ASN A 266 -2.72 -19.39 17.69
CA ASN A 266 -4.03 -19.45 17.04
C ASN A 266 -3.97 -19.23 15.52
N LEU A 267 -3.18 -20.03 14.81
CA LEU A 267 -2.87 -19.85 13.38
C LEU A 267 -3.98 -20.29 12.42
N GLY A 268 -5.13 -20.76 12.93
CA GLY A 268 -6.28 -21.13 12.12
C GLY A 268 -5.98 -22.23 11.09
N GLY A 269 -6.41 -22.01 9.85
CA GLY A 269 -6.22 -22.96 8.74
C GLY A 269 -4.76 -23.27 8.38
N PHE A 270 -3.81 -22.45 8.85
CA PHE A 270 -2.38 -22.66 8.60
C PHE A 270 -1.90 -24.02 9.10
N ASP A 271 -2.40 -24.47 10.26
CA ASP A 271 -1.98 -25.73 10.87
C ASP A 271 -2.46 -26.98 10.12
N GLN A 272 -3.41 -26.81 9.21
CA GLN A 272 -3.96 -27.89 8.40
C GLN A 272 -3.08 -28.22 7.18
N VAL A 273 -2.08 -27.38 6.88
CA VAL A 273 -1.19 -27.57 5.73
C VAL A 273 0.15 -28.15 6.21
N GLU A 274 0.37 -29.43 5.94
CA GLU A 274 1.55 -30.16 6.43
C GLU A 274 2.88 -29.47 6.07
N GLY A 275 2.99 -28.96 4.83
CA GLY A 275 4.17 -28.27 4.33
C GLY A 275 4.48 -26.94 5.05
N TRP A 276 3.54 -26.39 5.82
CA TRP A 276 3.71 -25.11 6.50
C TRP A 276 4.16 -25.25 7.96
N LYS A 277 4.08 -26.45 8.55
CA LYS A 277 4.36 -26.68 9.98
C LYS A 277 5.72 -26.18 10.44
N ALA A 278 6.75 -26.26 9.59
CA ALA A 278 8.10 -25.79 9.92
C ALA A 278 8.17 -24.29 10.23
N PHE A 279 7.24 -23.49 9.68
CA PHE A 279 7.20 -22.04 9.89
C PHE A 279 6.34 -21.62 11.09
N ARG A 280 5.58 -22.55 11.69
CA ARG A 280 4.67 -22.30 12.83
C ARG A 280 5.27 -21.42 13.93
N PRO A 281 6.52 -21.62 14.41
CA PRO A 281 7.08 -20.81 15.49
C PRO A 281 7.37 -19.35 15.12
N TYR A 282 7.33 -19.01 13.83
CA TYR A 282 7.82 -17.75 13.28
C TYR A 282 6.74 -16.90 12.64
N VAL A 283 5.56 -17.47 12.37
CA VAL A 283 4.44 -16.78 11.73
C VAL A 283 3.47 -16.20 12.74
N THR A 284 2.81 -15.11 12.37
CA THR A 284 1.71 -14.50 13.13
C THR A 284 0.45 -14.44 12.27
N ARG A 285 -0.72 -14.78 12.83
CA ARG A 285 -2.00 -14.72 12.09
C ARG A 285 -2.38 -13.28 11.75
N VAL A 286 -2.95 -13.09 10.56
CA VAL A 286 -3.40 -11.80 10.01
C VAL A 286 -4.79 -11.95 9.39
N ALA A 287 -5.63 -10.94 9.61
CA ALA A 287 -6.86 -10.74 8.83
C ALA A 287 -6.53 -9.78 7.68
N LEU A 288 -6.14 -10.34 6.54
CA LEU A 288 -5.78 -9.56 5.37
C LEU A 288 -7.05 -9.17 4.61
N GLY A 289 -7.32 -7.88 4.51
CA GLY A 289 -8.43 -7.34 3.72
C GLY A 289 -8.04 -6.02 3.09
N MET A 290 -8.86 -5.51 2.17
CA MET A 290 -8.63 -4.22 1.54
C MET A 290 -8.61 -3.11 2.61
N PRO A 291 -7.55 -2.30 2.72
CA PRO A 291 -7.56 -1.14 3.59
C PRO A 291 -8.44 -0.05 2.97
N PHE A 292 -9.55 0.28 3.62
CA PHE A 292 -10.38 1.41 3.21
C PHE A 292 -9.79 2.70 3.77
N SER A 293 -9.88 3.79 3.00
CA SER A 293 -9.62 5.13 3.53
C SER A 293 -10.56 5.37 4.71
N THR A 294 -10.00 5.57 5.91
CA THR A 294 -10.83 6.02 7.04
C THR A 294 -11.52 7.32 6.64
N SER A 295 -12.76 7.56 7.07
CA SER A 295 -13.50 8.81 6.80
C SER A 295 -12.75 10.08 7.27
N LEU A 296 -11.73 9.92 8.11
CA LEU A 296 -10.78 10.95 8.53
C LEU A 296 -9.84 11.42 7.39
N LEU A 297 -9.61 10.57 6.39
CA LEU A 297 -8.70 10.79 5.27
C LEU A 297 -9.43 11.13 3.96
N SER A 298 -10.74 10.87 3.87
CA SER A 298 -11.53 11.06 2.63
C SER A 298 -11.66 12.53 2.20
N GLY A 299 -11.47 13.49 3.12
CA GLY A 299 -11.38 14.93 2.78
C GLY A 299 -9.96 15.43 2.45
N ILE A 300 -8.92 14.66 2.80
CA ILE A 300 -7.52 15.06 2.56
C ILE A 300 -7.15 14.89 1.09
N THR A 301 -7.74 13.91 0.41
CA THR A 301 -7.50 13.69 -1.03
C THR A 301 -8.04 14.83 -1.87
N SER A 302 -9.23 15.36 -1.54
CA SER A 302 -9.78 16.56 -2.19
C SER A 302 -8.99 17.83 -1.85
N ASP A 303 -8.56 17.99 -0.59
CA ASP A 303 -7.75 19.13 -0.17
C ASP A 303 -6.35 19.08 -0.79
N MET A 304 -5.70 17.91 -0.85
CA MET A 304 -4.44 17.70 -1.56
C MET A 304 -4.58 18.00 -3.05
N GLN A 305 -5.68 17.60 -3.70
CA GLN A 305 -5.95 17.97 -5.08
C GLN A 305 -6.06 19.50 -5.25
N GLN A 306 -6.68 20.19 -4.30
CA GLN A 306 -6.82 21.64 -4.34
C GLN A 306 -5.48 22.35 -4.09
N THR A 307 -4.68 21.88 -3.14
CA THR A 307 -3.34 22.40 -2.83
C THR A 307 -2.34 22.11 -3.96
N LEU A 308 -2.33 20.90 -4.55
CA LEU A 308 -1.47 20.61 -5.69
C LEU A 308 -1.87 21.47 -6.90
N ARG A 309 -3.17 21.66 -7.15
CA ARG A 309 -3.66 22.54 -8.22
C ARG A 309 -3.26 23.99 -7.98
N SER A 310 -3.27 24.48 -6.74
CA SER A 310 -2.85 25.86 -6.45
C SER A 310 -1.33 26.05 -6.58
N GLU A 311 -0.53 25.06 -6.16
CA GLU A 311 0.93 25.11 -6.32
C GLU A 311 1.35 24.97 -7.79
N LEU A 312 0.72 24.07 -8.56
CA LEU A 312 0.97 23.93 -10.00
C LEU A 312 0.54 25.19 -10.77
N LYS A 313 -0.55 25.86 -10.36
CA LYS A 313 -0.92 27.16 -10.91
C LYS A 313 0.13 28.22 -10.60
N ARG A 314 0.60 28.31 -9.35
CA ARG A 314 1.68 29.24 -8.94
C ARG A 314 2.96 29.02 -9.73
N VAL A 315 3.38 27.77 -9.92
CA VAL A 315 4.57 27.43 -10.73
C VAL A 315 4.35 27.85 -12.19
N SER A 316 3.17 27.58 -12.76
CA SER A 316 2.85 27.97 -14.14
C SER A 316 2.71 29.48 -14.36
N GLU A 317 2.39 30.24 -13.30
CA GLU A 317 2.31 31.70 -13.32
C GLU A 317 3.71 32.33 -13.15
N MET A 318 4.56 31.75 -12.28
CA MET A 318 5.98 32.11 -12.18
C MET A 318 6.76 31.81 -13.48
N GLU A 319 6.44 30.73 -14.18
CA GLU A 319 7.03 30.39 -15.48
C GLU A 319 6.58 31.33 -16.61
N ARG A 320 5.37 31.90 -16.52
CA ARG A 320 4.88 32.90 -17.49
C ARG A 320 5.48 34.28 -17.28
N GLU A 321 5.80 34.66 -16.05
CA GLU A 321 6.45 35.93 -15.75
C GLU A 321 7.97 35.90 -15.99
N GLY A 322 8.59 34.71 -16.02
CA GLY A 322 10.01 34.52 -16.32
C GLY A 322 10.38 34.29 -17.79
N ALA A 323 9.41 34.05 -18.68
CA ALA A 323 9.64 33.67 -20.09
C ALA A 323 9.46 34.84 -21.08
N ALA A 324 9.99 36.02 -20.75
CA ALA A 324 10.35 37.01 -21.75
C ALA A 324 11.77 36.71 -22.26
N GLY A 325 11.93 35.62 -23.02
CA GLY A 325 13.21 35.26 -23.62
C GLY A 325 13.23 33.91 -24.35
N GLU A 326 13.46 33.99 -25.66
CA GLU A 326 13.97 32.96 -26.59
C GLU A 326 13.01 32.06 -27.41
N PHE A 327 13.40 31.93 -28.69
CA PHE A 327 12.67 31.50 -29.88
C PHE A 327 12.70 29.97 -30.10
N SER A 328 11.60 29.38 -30.58
CA SER A 328 11.59 28.02 -31.14
C SER A 328 12.15 27.98 -32.58
N GLU A 329 13.32 27.37 -32.80
CA GLU A 329 13.85 27.14 -34.14
C GLU A 329 13.14 25.97 -34.85
N GLN A 330 12.59 26.23 -36.04
CA GLN A 330 12.03 25.24 -36.95
C GLN A 330 13.16 24.69 -37.86
N CYS A 331 13.32 23.36 -37.93
CA CYS A 331 14.38 22.70 -38.72
C CYS A 331 13.84 21.81 -39.86
N CYS A 332 14.67 21.60 -40.91
CA CYS A 332 14.37 20.76 -42.07
C CYS A 332 14.20 19.27 -41.69
N THR A 333 13.14 18.63 -42.16
CA THR A 333 12.84 17.22 -41.87
C THR A 333 13.89 16.24 -42.45
N THR A 334 14.55 16.59 -43.56
CA THR A 334 15.48 15.67 -44.25
C THR A 334 16.90 15.75 -43.73
N CYS A 335 17.41 16.94 -43.44
CA CYS A 335 18.82 17.16 -43.10
C CYS A 335 19.03 17.88 -41.76
N GLY A 336 17.96 18.29 -41.07
CA GLY A 336 18.04 19.04 -39.81
C GLY A 336 18.50 20.50 -39.95
N GLY A 337 18.82 20.97 -41.15
CA GLY A 337 19.31 22.34 -41.37
C GLY A 337 18.22 23.42 -41.30
N SER A 338 18.64 24.64 -40.97
CA SER A 338 17.81 25.86 -40.99
C SER A 338 17.57 26.33 -42.43
N GLY A 339 16.36 26.81 -42.75
CA GLY A 339 16.03 27.33 -44.08
C GLY A 339 16.63 28.72 -44.32
N LYS A 340 17.31 28.95 -45.45
CA LYS A 340 17.80 30.28 -45.86
C LYS A 340 16.93 30.80 -47.02
N PRO A 341 15.98 31.74 -46.84
CA PRO A 341 15.58 32.49 -45.64
C PRO A 341 14.40 31.92 -44.83
N LYS A 342 13.68 30.90 -45.33
CA LYS A 342 12.61 30.19 -44.61
C LYS A 342 12.55 28.73 -45.06
N LEU A 343 11.99 27.84 -44.23
CA LEU A 343 11.73 26.47 -44.65
C LEU A 343 10.53 26.41 -45.59
N LEU A 344 10.63 25.58 -46.62
CA LEU A 344 9.60 25.30 -47.60
C LEU A 344 8.66 24.22 -47.05
N LEU A 345 7.37 24.52 -46.93
CA LEU A 345 6.36 23.54 -46.56
C LEU A 345 5.99 22.68 -47.76
N CYS A 346 5.68 21.41 -47.51
CA CYS A 346 5.09 20.55 -48.52
C CYS A 346 3.78 21.16 -49.03
N SER A 347 3.68 21.46 -50.33
CA SER A 347 2.53 22.16 -50.90
C SER A 347 1.21 21.39 -50.79
N ARG A 348 1.26 20.06 -50.60
CA ARG A 348 0.08 19.20 -50.51
C ARG A 348 -0.49 19.10 -49.10
N CYS A 349 0.33 18.71 -48.13
CA CYS A 349 -0.13 18.47 -46.75
C CYS A 349 0.17 19.62 -45.79
N LYS A 350 1.10 20.52 -46.15
CA LYS A 350 1.65 21.59 -45.30
C LYS A 350 2.21 21.14 -43.94
N GLY A 351 2.30 19.83 -43.70
CA GLY A 351 2.68 19.24 -42.40
C GLY A 351 4.17 18.89 -42.27
N THR A 352 4.97 19.04 -43.33
CA THR A 352 6.43 18.83 -43.28
C THR A 352 7.15 20.00 -43.95
N GLN A 353 8.40 20.25 -43.51
CA GLN A 353 9.17 21.45 -43.87
C GLN A 353 10.60 21.11 -44.28
N TYR A 354 11.09 21.75 -45.34
CA TYR A 354 12.37 21.43 -45.98
C TYR A 354 13.20 22.69 -46.24
N CYS A 355 14.52 22.61 -46.11
CA CYS A 355 15.41 23.74 -46.41
C CYS A 355 15.59 23.98 -47.92
N SER A 356 15.31 22.99 -48.76
CA SER A 356 15.39 23.09 -50.23
C SER A 356 14.49 22.07 -50.92
N THR A 357 14.21 22.29 -52.20
CA THR A 357 13.47 21.36 -53.06
C THR A 357 14.20 20.02 -53.24
N ASP A 358 15.52 20.00 -53.14
CA ASP A 358 16.32 18.76 -53.19
C ASP A 358 16.15 17.89 -51.93
N CYS A 359 16.03 18.52 -50.76
CA CYS A 359 15.68 17.83 -49.51
C CYS A 359 14.26 17.25 -49.55
N GLN A 360 13.32 17.96 -50.18
CA GLN A 360 11.96 17.49 -50.39
C GLN A 360 11.92 16.28 -51.36
N LYS A 361 12.67 16.32 -52.47
CA LYS A 361 12.76 15.22 -53.44
C LYS A 361 13.39 13.96 -52.83
N THR A 362 14.43 14.11 -52.02
CA THR A 362 15.09 13.01 -51.32
C THR A 362 14.14 12.29 -50.36
N ASP A 363 13.32 13.05 -49.62
CA ASP A 363 12.34 12.51 -48.68
C ASP A 363 11.07 11.97 -49.37
N TRP A 364 10.79 12.36 -50.63
CA TRP A 364 9.54 12.05 -51.33
C TRP A 364 9.19 10.55 -51.37
N LYS A 365 10.18 9.65 -51.50
CA LYS A 365 9.93 8.20 -51.49
C LYS A 365 9.28 7.72 -50.19
N LYS A 366 9.64 8.33 -49.05
CA LYS A 366 9.09 8.02 -47.72
C LYS A 366 7.84 8.86 -47.45
N HIS A 367 7.93 10.16 -47.69
CA HIS A 367 6.85 11.11 -47.41
C HIS A 367 5.56 10.82 -48.21
N LYS A 368 5.66 10.37 -49.46
CA LYS A 368 4.46 10.09 -50.30
C LYS A 368 3.50 9.06 -49.69
N LEU A 369 3.98 8.17 -48.82
CA LEU A 369 3.16 7.15 -48.15
C LEU A 369 2.24 7.75 -47.09
N VAL A 370 2.61 8.92 -46.56
CA VAL A 370 1.91 9.62 -45.47
C VAL A 370 1.41 11.01 -45.89
N CYS A 371 1.61 11.39 -47.16
CA CYS A 371 1.24 12.70 -47.70
C CYS A 371 -0.25 12.72 -48.13
N SER A 372 -1.13 13.11 -47.21
CA SER A 372 -2.54 13.41 -47.50
C SER A 372 -2.78 14.92 -47.63
N LYS A 373 -3.86 15.33 -48.31
CA LYS A 373 -4.27 16.74 -48.37
C LYS A 373 -4.75 17.24 -47.00
#